data_AF-A0AAX2KAZ5-F1
#
_entry.id   AF-A0AAX2KAZ5-F1
#
_cell.length_a   1.000
_cell.length_b   1.000
_cell.length_c   1.000
_cell.angle_alpha   90.00
_cell.angle_beta   90.00
_cell.angle_gamma   90.00
#
_symmetry.space_group_name_H-M   'P 1'
#
loop_
_entity.id
_entity.type
_entity.pdbx_description
1 polymer ?
#
loop_
_entity_poly.entity_id
_entity_poly.type
_entity_poly.pdbx_seq_one_letter_code
_entity_poly.pdbx_strand_id
1 'polypeptide(L)' 'MFADEELVMELLVNAGQARSDAMEAIRCAGQKDWQGATQLMASSESACLQAHKIQTALISQDEGCGK' A
#
# COMPACT_ATOMS: atom_id res chain seq x y z
N MET A 1 3.62 14.24 19.30
CA MET A 1 4.21 14.78 18.04
C MET A 1 5.06 13.75 17.28
N PHE A 2 5.19 12.48 17.70
CA PHE A 2 6.00 11.48 16.98
C PHE A 2 5.18 10.35 16.31
N ALA A 3 3.87 10.27 16.54
CA ALA A 3 3.03 9.20 16.00
C ALA A 3 2.78 9.37 14.48
N ASP A 4 2.70 10.61 14.00
CA ASP A 4 2.36 10.90 12.61
C ASP A 4 3.49 10.54 11.64
N GLU A 5 4.76 10.73 12.03
CA GLU A 5 5.92 10.39 11.19
C GLU A 5 6.05 8.87 10.99
N GLU A 6 5.79 8.07 12.03
CA GLU A 6 5.81 6.61 11.93
C GLU A 6 4.69 6.09 11.01
N LEU A 7 3.48 6.63 11.17
CA LEU A 7 2.34 6.32 10.29
C LEU A 7 2.61 6.72 8.84
N VAL A 8 3.24 7.87 8.60
CA VAL A 8 3.62 8.31 7.25
C VAL A 8 4.69 7.39 6.66
N MET A 9 5.67 6.95 7.44
CA MET A 9 6.68 6.00 6.98
C MET A 9 6.06 4.63 6.65
N GLU A 10 5.14 4.14 7.49
CA GLU A 10 4.42 2.89 7.23
C GLU A 10 3.52 2.98 5.99
N LEU A 11 2.88 4.14 5.78
CA LEU A 11 2.13 4.44 4.56
C LEU A 11 3.03 4.35 3.31
N LEU A 12 4.21 4.98 3.36
CA LEU A 12 5.17 4.99 2.24
C LEU A 12 5.67 3.57 1.92
N VAL A 13 5.96 2.76 2.94
CA VAL A 13 6.39 1.37 2.78
C VAL A 13 5.30 0.54 2.10
N ASN A 14 4.07 0.59 2.61
CA ASN A 14 2.95 -0.18 2.04
C ASN A 14 2.61 0.27 0.61
N ALA A 15 2.60 1.58 0.34
CA ALA A 15 2.39 2.10 -1.01
C ALA A 15 3.52 1.71 -1.97
N GLY A 16 4.76 1.72 -1.50
CA GLY A 16 5.93 1.27 -2.26
C GLY A 16 5.86 -0.21 -2.63
N GLN A 17 5.50 -1.06 -1.66
CA GLN A 17 5.31 -2.50 -1.87
C GLN A 17 4.18 -2.77 -2.87
N ALA A 18 3.03 -2.12 -2.70
CA ALA A 18 1.90 -2.27 -3.61
C ALA A 18 2.28 -1.95 -5.05
N ARG A 19 3.02 -0.86 -5.27
CA ARG A 19 3.53 -0.47 -6.60
C ARG A 19 4.53 -1.49 -7.13
N SER A 20 5.48 -1.93 -6.32
CA SER A 20 6.52 -2.88 -6.73
C SER A 20 5.89 -4.20 -7.18
N ASP A 21 4.99 -4.76 -6.37
CA ASP A 21 4.30 -6.01 -6.65
C ASP A 21 3.43 -5.90 -7.91
N ALA A 22 2.73 -4.79 -8.12
CA ALA A 22 1.95 -4.57 -9.34
C ALA A 22 2.82 -4.52 -10.60
N MET A 23 3.98 -3.84 -10.54
CA MET A 23 4.92 -3.80 -11.66
C MET A 23 5.52 -5.18 -11.94
N GLU A 24 5.83 -5.96 -10.90
CA GLU A 24 6.34 -7.31 -11.05
C GLU A 24 5.28 -8.29 -11.57
N ALA A 25 4.01 -8.11 -11.17
CA ALA A 25 2.90 -8.88 -11.72
C ALA A 25 2.74 -8.67 -13.23
N ILE A 26 2.87 -7.42 -13.71
CA ILE A 26 2.88 -7.09 -15.14
C ILE A 26 4.02 -7.81 -15.85
N ARG A 27 5.21 -7.86 -15.23
CA ARG A 27 6.38 -8.57 -15.77
C ARG A 27 6.12 -10.08 -15.87
N CYS A 28 5.57 -10.72 -14.82
CA CYS A 28 5.18 -12.13 -14.83
C CYS A 28 4.14 -12.44 -15.91
N ALA A 29 3.09 -11.61 -16.03
CA ALA A 29 2.07 -11.74 -17.05
C ALA A 29 2.67 -11.66 -18.47
N GLY A 30 3.62 -10.75 -18.70
CA GLY A 30 4.36 -10.65 -19.96
C GLY A 30 5.17 -11.91 -20.32
N GLN A 31 5.57 -12.69 -19.31
CA GLN A 31 6.27 -13.97 -19.46
C GLN A 31 5.32 -15.19 -19.49
N LYS A 32 4.00 -14.94 -19.48
CA LYS A 32 2.94 -15.96 -19.35
C LYS A 32 2.99 -16.74 -18.03
N ASP A 33 3.64 -16.21 -17.01
CA ASP A 33 3.59 -16.71 -15.64
C ASP A 33 2.36 -16.13 -14.93
N TRP A 34 1.19 -16.75 -15.21
CA TRP A 34 -0.08 -16.30 -14.66
C TRP A 34 -0.21 -16.55 -13.17
N GLN A 35 0.44 -17.60 -12.66
CA GLN A 35 0.41 -17.94 -11.25
C GLN A 35 1.20 -16.90 -10.44
N GLY A 36 2.42 -16.58 -10.86
CA GLY A 36 3.23 -15.52 -10.25
C GLY A 36 2.55 -14.17 -10.34
N ALA A 37 1.99 -13.81 -11.50
CA ALA A 37 1.24 -12.57 -11.66
C ALA A 37 0.04 -12.48 -10.69
N THR A 38 -0.72 -13.57 -10.51
CA THR A 38 -1.87 -13.60 -9.60
C THR A 38 -1.44 -13.45 -8.14
N GLN A 39 -0.36 -14.12 -7.75
CA GLN A 39 0.19 -14.02 -6.39
C GLN A 39 0.66 -12.60 -6.08
N LEU A 40 1.39 -11.98 -7.01
CA LEU A 40 1.87 -10.60 -6.88
C LEU A 40 0.73 -9.59 -6.86
N MET A 41 -0.31 -9.77 -7.68
CA MET A 41 -1.51 -8.93 -7.62
C MET A 41 -2.22 -9.01 -6.26
N ALA A 42 -2.35 -10.21 -5.69
CA ALA A 42 -2.94 -10.38 -4.36
C ALA A 42 -2.10 -9.72 -3.26
N SER A 43 -0.77 -9.81 -3.35
CA SER A 43 0.15 -9.10 -2.45
C SER A 43 0.01 -7.58 -2.59
N SER A 44 -0.02 -7.07 -3.83
CA SER A 44 -0.21 -5.66 -4.15
C SER A 44 -1.52 -5.10 -3.57
N GLU A 45 -2.62 -5.85 -3.73
CA GLU A 45 -3.93 -5.47 -3.18
C GLU A 45 -3.92 -5.41 -1.66
N SER A 46 -3.30 -6.41 -1.00
CA SER A 46 -3.16 -6.42 0.46
C SER A 46 -2.38 -5.20 0.97
N ALA A 47 -1.22 -4.91 0.37
CA ALA A 47 -0.41 -3.74 0.73
C ALA A 47 -1.15 -2.41 0.48
N CYS A 48 -1.87 -2.31 -0.64
CA CYS A 48 -2.71 -1.15 -0.97
C CYS A 48 -3.81 -0.93 0.09
N LEU A 49 -4.46 -2.00 0.54
CA LEU A 49 -5.48 -1.93 1.59
C LEU A 49 -4.89 -1.43 2.92
N GLN A 50 -3.66 -1.84 3.29
CA GLN A 50 -3.01 -1.33 4.50
C GLN A 50 -2.66 0.15 4.36
N ALA A 51 -2.05 0.56 3.25
CA ALA A 51 -1.78 1.96 2.95
C ALA A 51 -3.07 2.81 3.05
N HIS A 52 -4.17 2.33 2.49
CA HIS A 52 -5.44 3.06 2.51
C HIS A 52 -6.04 3.19 3.92
N LYS A 53 -5.91 2.17 4.77
CA LYS A 53 -6.32 2.25 6.18
C LYS A 53 -5.53 3.31 6.94
N ILE A 54 -4.21 3.33 6.77
CA ILE A 54 -3.33 4.33 7.40
C ILE A 54 -3.72 5.73 6.91
N GLN A 55 -3.92 5.90 5.60
CA GLN A 55 -4.37 7.17 5.02
C GLN A 55 -5.71 7.63 5.64
N THR A 56 -6.67 6.72 5.79
CA THR A 56 -7.97 7.02 6.40
C THR A 56 -7.80 7.49 7.85
N ALA A 57 -6.96 6.80 8.63
CA ALA A 57 -6.69 7.15 10.02
C ALA A 57 -6.00 8.52 10.16
N LEU A 58 -5.10 8.87 9.25
CA LEU A 58 -4.46 10.19 9.21
C LEU A 58 -5.48 11.30 8.93
N ILE A 59 -6.37 11.11 7.93
CA ILE A 59 -7.43 12.07 7.61
C ILE A 59 -8.37 12.29 8.81
N SER A 60 -8.79 11.20 9.48
CA SER A 60 -9.68 11.31 10.65
C SER A 60 -9.03 12.02 11.84
N GLN A 61 -7.70 11.93 12.00
CA GLN A 61 -6.96 12.65 13.04
C GLN A 61 -6.88 14.15 12.72
N ASP A 62 -6.68 14.52 11.45
CA ASP A 62 -6.72 15.91 11.01
C ASP A 62 -8.11 16.55 11.23
N GLU A 63 -9.20 15.83 10.94
CA GLU A 63 -10.57 16.30 11.20
C GLU A 63 -10.89 16.50 12.69
N GLY A 64 -10.18 15.81 13.59
CA GLY A 64 -10.32 15.92 15.04
C GLY A 64 -9.55 17.09 15.67
N CYS A 65 -8.55 17.66 14.97
CA CYS A 65 -7.69 18.72 15.48
C CYS A 65 -8.29 20.14 15.36
N GLY A 66 -9.50 20.26 14.77
CA GLY A 66 -10.17 21.54 14.46
C GLY A 66 -11.36 21.94 15.34
N LYS A 67 -11.50 21.39 16.55
CA LYS A 67 -12.54 21.79 17.53
C LYS A 67 -11.95 22.34 18.82
#